data_AF-A0A7S2B8S6-F1
#
_entry.id   AF-A0A7S2B8S6-F1
#
_cell.length_a   1.000
_cell.length_b   1.000
_cell.length_c   1.000
_cell.angle_alpha   90.00
_cell.angle_beta   90.00
_cell.angle_gamma   90.00
#
_symmetry.space_group_name_H-M   'P 1'
#
loop_
_entity.id
_entity.type
_entity.pdbx_description
1 polymer ?
#
loop_
_entity_poly.entity_id
_entity_poly.type
_entity_poly.pdbx_seq_one_letter_code
_entity_poly.pdbx_strand_id
1 'polypeptide(L)'
;MALLVKGIINALTAVMYGVALVGVVLLFWGVFAVHVVHPVNLRVSERDVYKDCTRCERAFESVLQSILTFSQQILAGDSWGQVTIPIMEESPGTTIFFGLVFISINLVLLNVILGVVVDVALKTSEEDHQARLQQKQRDFGAAAEQLKRLCEEMDSDGSGDLTKEELIGGFDVNKEFREILMAMDVKKDDMDTMFCILDADNSGAVNYDEFVTELHKMKTYDNHTLLMFIKHHIEGFRQDWDNQVGVVHGRRHSNDSSQRSHHRHSQQGHSSHHRKAFGDESSPGSHVVAHSQVNDTGTTKVLSVPIPSLPLSAEPGTQ
;
A
#
# COMPACT_ATOMS: atom_id res chain seq x y z
N MET A 1 4.38 10.82 34.33
CA MET A 1 3.30 11.80 34.57
C MET A 1 2.94 12.61 33.32
N ALA A 2 3.87 13.36 32.70
CA ALA A 2 3.56 14.20 31.52
C ALA A 2 3.00 13.43 30.30
N LEU A 3 3.51 12.22 30.02
CA LEU A 3 3.00 11.36 28.93
C LEU A 3 1.57 10.87 29.19
N LEU A 4 1.24 10.54 30.45
CA LEU A 4 -0.11 10.11 30.84
C LEU A 4 -1.10 11.28 30.72
N VAL A 5 -0.71 12.48 31.15
CA VAL A 5 -1.52 13.69 31.03
C VAL A 5 -1.81 14.02 29.57
N LYS A 6 -0.81 13.92 28.68
CA LYS A 6 -0.98 14.16 27.24
C LYS A 6 -1.92 13.13 26.59
N GLY A 7 -1.84 11.85 26.99
CA GLY A 7 -2.76 10.81 26.54
C GLY A 7 -4.22 11.08 26.95
N ILE A 8 -4.43 11.52 28.19
CA ILE A 8 -5.76 11.88 28.71
C ILE A 8 -6.34 13.09 27.96
N ILE A 9 -5.54 14.14 27.71
CA ILE A 9 -6.00 15.35 27.01
C ILE A 9 -6.47 15.02 25.58
N ASN A 10 -5.74 14.17 24.87
CA ASN A 10 -6.14 13.75 23.52
C ASN A 10 -7.43 12.93 23.55
N ALA A 11 -7.57 11.98 24.49
CA ALA A 11 -8.79 11.20 24.64
C ALA A 11 -10.00 12.08 25.00
N LEU A 12 -9.81 13.04 25.92
CA LEU A 12 -10.85 14.01 26.28
C LEU A 12 -11.32 14.81 25.07
N THR A 13 -10.42 15.22 24.18
CA THR A 13 -10.79 15.98 22.99
C THR A 13 -11.70 15.18 22.05
N ALA A 14 -11.42 13.89 21.83
CA ALA A 14 -12.28 13.01 21.03
C ALA A 14 -13.66 12.80 21.69
N VAL A 15 -13.67 12.57 23.00
CA VAL A 15 -14.90 12.39 23.78
C VAL A 15 -15.75 13.66 23.76
N MET A 16 -15.14 14.85 23.82
CA MET A 16 -15.86 16.13 23.78
C MET A 16 -16.68 16.30 22.49
N TYR A 17 -16.13 15.91 21.33
CA TYR A 17 -16.89 15.95 20.07
C TYR A 17 -18.05 14.94 20.06
N GLY A 18 -17.85 13.76 20.64
CA GLY A 18 -18.92 12.77 20.80
C GLY A 18 -20.05 13.25 21.70
N VAL A 19 -19.71 13.87 22.83
CA VAL A 19 -20.69 14.47 23.76
C VAL A 19 -21.44 15.63 23.10
N ALA A 20 -20.76 16.47 22.31
CA ALA A 20 -21.40 17.54 21.56
C ALA A 20 -22.41 17.00 20.53
N LEU A 21 -22.05 15.93 19.81
CA LEU A 21 -22.94 15.27 18.85
C LEU A 21 -24.19 14.67 19.53
N VAL A 22 -24.01 13.97 20.65
CA VAL A 22 -25.12 13.46 21.47
C VAL A 22 -25.99 14.60 21.95
N GLY A 23 -25.40 15.71 22.41
CA GLY A 23 -26.13 16.90 22.84
C GLY A 23 -27.02 17.50 21.74
N VAL A 24 -26.52 17.58 20.50
CA VAL A 24 -27.31 18.06 19.35
C VAL A 24 -28.50 17.16 19.06
N VAL A 25 -28.31 15.83 19.12
CA VAL A 25 -29.38 14.85 18.90
C VAL A 25 -30.42 14.91 20.02
N LEU A 26 -29.98 15.05 21.27
CA LEU A 26 -30.87 15.26 22.42
C LEU A 26 -31.65 16.57 22.34
N LEU A 27 -31.02 17.66 21.86
CA LEU A 27 -31.70 18.93 21.61
C LEU A 27 -32.79 18.78 20.56
N PHE A 28 -32.48 18.13 19.44
CA PHE A 28 -33.45 17.84 18.38
C PHE A 28 -34.66 17.07 18.95
N TRP A 29 -34.44 15.92 19.58
CA TRP A 29 -35.53 15.12 20.15
C TRP A 29 -36.23 15.80 21.31
N GLY A 30 -35.53 16.61 22.10
CA GLY A 30 -36.11 17.41 23.18
C GLY A 30 -37.15 18.41 22.69
N VAL A 31 -36.90 19.08 21.55
CA VAL A 31 -37.89 19.99 20.93
C VAL A 31 -39.15 19.24 20.50
N PHE A 32 -38.99 18.07 19.88
CA PHE A 32 -40.13 17.24 19.48
C PHE A 32 -40.86 16.64 20.69
N ALA A 33 -40.14 16.26 21.75
CA ALA A 33 -40.74 15.69 22.96
C ALA A 33 -41.67 16.70 23.65
N VAL A 34 -41.30 17.98 23.69
CA VAL A 34 -42.20 19.04 24.21
C VAL A 34 -43.49 19.15 23.39
N HIS A 35 -43.44 18.94 22.07
CA HIS A 35 -44.64 19.06 21.23
C HIS A 35 -45.49 17.79 21.20
N VAL A 36 -44.85 16.61 21.21
CA VAL A 36 -45.51 15.31 20.99
C VAL A 36 -45.83 14.61 22.32
N VAL A 37 -44.88 14.60 23.25
CA VAL A 37 -44.94 13.79 24.47
C VAL A 37 -45.54 14.59 25.64
N HIS A 38 -45.15 15.84 25.83
CA HIS A 38 -45.65 16.68 26.92
C HIS A 38 -47.20 16.73 27.04
N PRO A 39 -47.98 16.95 25.96
CA PRO A 39 -49.44 17.00 26.08
C PRO A 39 -50.06 15.65 26.44
N VAL A 40 -49.37 14.54 26.19
CA VAL A 40 -49.78 13.20 26.65
C VAL A 40 -49.40 13.03 28.11
N ASN A 41 -48.19 13.46 28.50
CA ASN A 41 -47.70 13.37 29.86
C ASN A 41 -48.58 14.11 30.87
N LEU A 42 -49.14 15.27 30.49
CA LEU A 42 -50.10 16.01 31.33
C LEU A 42 -51.37 15.18 31.60
N ARG A 43 -51.92 14.51 30.58
CA ARG A 43 -53.11 13.64 30.74
C ARG A 43 -52.84 12.43 31.64
N VAL A 44 -51.62 11.89 31.58
CA VAL A 44 -51.19 10.81 32.47
C VAL A 44 -51.02 11.32 33.91
N SER A 45 -50.49 12.53 34.10
CA SER A 45 -50.35 13.17 35.41
C SER A 45 -51.69 13.36 36.11
N GLU A 46 -52.72 13.80 35.37
CA GLU A 46 -54.09 14.00 35.89
C GLU A 46 -54.72 12.72 36.46
N ARG A 47 -54.24 11.53 36.06
CA ARG A 47 -54.73 10.23 36.53
C ARG A 47 -53.99 9.71 37.78
N ASP A 48 -53.09 10.51 38.36
CA ASP A 48 -52.31 10.20 39.57
C ASP A 48 -51.53 8.86 39.47
N VAL A 49 -51.00 8.58 38.28
CA VAL A 49 -50.25 7.35 37.98
C VAL A 49 -48.81 7.41 38.53
N TYR A 50 -48.26 8.62 38.69
CA TYR A 50 -46.89 8.86 39.15
C TYR A 50 -46.76 8.86 40.69
N LYS A 51 -47.12 7.76 41.35
CA LYS A 51 -47.23 7.68 42.83
C LYS A 51 -45.93 7.96 43.59
N ASP A 52 -44.77 7.66 43.02
CA ASP A 52 -43.45 7.81 43.67
C ASP A 52 -42.50 8.75 42.90
N CYS A 53 -43.02 9.58 41.99
CA CYS A 53 -42.16 10.39 41.10
C CYS A 53 -42.61 11.84 40.95
N THR A 54 -42.00 12.73 41.74
CA THR A 54 -42.26 14.18 41.73
C THR A 54 -41.75 14.90 40.46
N ARG A 55 -40.83 14.27 39.72
CA ARG A 55 -40.26 14.84 38.49
C ARG A 55 -40.98 14.38 37.22
N CYS A 56 -41.72 13.27 37.27
CA CYS A 56 -42.30 12.62 36.09
C CYS A 56 -43.32 13.52 35.37
N GLU A 57 -44.13 14.26 36.11
CA GLU A 57 -45.09 15.22 35.54
C GLU A 57 -44.42 16.30 34.67
N ARG A 58 -43.28 16.83 35.12
CA ARG A 58 -42.53 17.89 34.45
C ARG A 58 -41.42 17.40 33.51
N ALA A 59 -41.33 16.09 33.28
CA ALA A 59 -40.24 15.45 32.54
C ALA A 59 -40.09 15.98 31.10
N PHE A 60 -41.20 16.39 30.47
CA PHE A 60 -41.24 16.90 29.10
C PHE A 60 -41.78 18.34 28.98
N GLU A 61 -41.88 19.08 30.10
CA GLU A 61 -42.46 20.44 30.13
C GLU A 61 -41.66 21.46 29.31
N SER A 62 -40.34 21.30 29.28
CA SER A 62 -39.45 22.15 28.47
C SER A 62 -38.38 21.32 27.79
N VAL A 63 -37.70 21.93 26.81
CA VAL A 63 -36.62 21.27 26.06
C VAL A 63 -35.51 20.81 27.01
N LEU A 64 -35.14 21.64 27.98
CA LEU A 64 -34.11 21.30 28.97
C LEU A 64 -34.54 20.14 29.88
N GLN A 65 -35.81 20.13 30.32
CA GLN A 65 -36.32 18.99 31.11
C GLN A 65 -36.37 17.71 30.29
N SER A 66 -36.75 17.80 29.01
CA SER A 66 -36.78 16.67 28.08
C SER A 66 -35.38 16.11 27.86
N ILE A 67 -34.38 16.97 27.65
CA ILE A 67 -32.96 16.57 27.53
C ILE A 67 -32.49 15.90 28.83
N LEU A 68 -32.83 16.45 29.98
CA LEU A 68 -32.43 15.87 31.27
C LEU A 68 -33.08 14.49 31.47
N THR A 69 -34.36 14.34 31.10
CA THR A 69 -35.09 13.06 31.15
C THR A 69 -34.47 12.03 30.21
N PHE A 70 -34.17 12.39 28.96
CA PHE A 70 -33.47 11.48 28.04
C PHE A 70 -32.04 11.15 28.51
N SER A 71 -31.33 12.12 29.08
CA SER A 71 -29.99 11.89 29.65
C SER A 71 -30.05 10.92 30.83
N GLN A 72 -31.05 11.06 31.71
CA GLN A 72 -31.32 10.13 32.81
C GLN A 72 -31.60 8.72 32.28
N GLN A 73 -32.56 8.60 31.37
CA GLN A 73 -32.97 7.31 30.82
C GLN A 73 -31.84 6.58 30.07
N ILE A 74 -30.92 7.30 29.44
CA ILE A 74 -29.89 6.71 28.57
C ILE A 74 -28.55 6.56 29.28
N LEU A 75 -28.12 7.57 30.04
CA LEU A 75 -26.82 7.57 30.73
C LEU A 75 -26.92 6.89 32.10
N ALA A 76 -27.96 7.21 32.87
CA ALA A 76 -28.17 6.63 34.19
C ALA A 76 -28.95 5.30 34.14
N GLY A 77 -29.67 5.05 33.04
CA GLY A 77 -30.50 3.85 32.87
C GLY A 77 -31.67 3.80 33.86
N ASP A 78 -32.09 4.95 34.38
CA ASP A 78 -33.12 5.07 35.40
C ASP A 78 -34.47 5.51 34.80
N SER A 79 -35.55 5.32 35.58
CA SER A 79 -36.85 5.96 35.37
C SER A 79 -37.57 5.71 34.02
N TRP A 80 -37.03 4.91 33.11
CA TRP A 80 -37.67 4.56 31.83
C TRP A 80 -39.04 3.92 32.03
N GLY A 81 -39.11 2.89 32.87
CA GLY A 81 -40.37 2.21 33.17
C GLY A 81 -41.38 3.08 33.91
N GLN A 82 -40.92 4.07 34.67
CA GLN A 82 -41.78 4.93 35.47
C GLN A 82 -42.36 6.10 34.66
N VAL A 83 -41.61 6.65 33.70
CA VAL A 83 -42.04 7.79 32.88
C VAL A 83 -42.62 7.32 31.54
N THR A 84 -41.93 6.43 30.84
CA THR A 84 -42.23 6.12 29.44
C THR A 84 -43.39 5.14 29.29
N ILE A 85 -43.49 4.12 30.15
CA ILE A 85 -44.56 3.10 30.04
C ILE A 85 -45.96 3.72 30.22
N PRO A 86 -46.24 4.54 31.26
CA PRO A 86 -47.56 5.16 31.42
C PRO A 86 -47.97 6.04 30.23
N ILE A 87 -47.01 6.72 29.59
CA ILE A 87 -47.26 7.54 28.40
C ILE A 87 -47.61 6.68 27.18
N MET A 88 -46.92 5.54 27.00
CA MET A 88 -47.21 4.60 25.91
C MET A 88 -48.55 3.90 26.08
N GLU A 89 -48.94 3.58 27.32
CA GLU A 89 -50.25 2.98 27.62
C GLU A 89 -51.40 3.95 27.33
N GLU A 90 -51.23 5.24 27.62
CA GLU A 90 -52.25 6.26 27.31
C GLU A 90 -52.33 6.58 25.81
N SER A 91 -51.18 6.62 25.12
CA SER A 91 -51.12 6.89 23.68
C SER A 91 -50.09 5.97 23.01
N PRO A 92 -50.51 4.82 22.45
CA PRO A 92 -49.61 3.85 21.82
C PRO A 92 -48.80 4.40 20.64
N GLY A 93 -49.25 5.50 20.02
CA GLY A 93 -48.48 6.19 18.97
C GLY A 93 -47.14 6.74 19.48
N THR A 94 -47.02 7.04 20.77
CA THR A 94 -45.77 7.52 21.39
C THR A 94 -44.70 6.43 21.47
N THR A 95 -45.06 5.13 21.37
CA THR A 95 -44.10 4.02 21.33
C THR A 95 -43.15 4.14 20.14
N ILE A 96 -43.65 4.53 18.97
CA ILE A 96 -42.82 4.72 17.78
C ILE A 96 -41.85 5.89 18.01
N PHE A 97 -42.32 6.98 18.61
CA PHE A 97 -41.49 8.14 18.94
C PHE A 97 -40.34 7.75 19.88
N PHE A 98 -40.65 7.10 21.00
CA PHE A 98 -39.64 6.65 21.96
C PHE A 98 -38.68 5.60 21.37
N GLY A 99 -39.17 4.70 20.51
CA GLY A 99 -38.33 3.75 19.78
C GLY A 99 -37.32 4.44 18.85
N LEU A 100 -37.75 5.46 18.10
CA LEU A 100 -36.86 6.24 17.22
C LEU A 100 -35.83 7.06 18.01
N VAL A 101 -36.24 7.68 19.12
CA VAL A 101 -35.33 8.37 20.04
C VAL A 101 -34.27 7.37 20.56
N PHE A 102 -34.70 6.21 21.05
CA PHE A 102 -33.80 5.19 21.59
C PHE A 102 -32.83 4.67 20.53
N ILE A 103 -33.31 4.26 19.35
CA ILE A 103 -32.46 3.76 18.27
C ILE A 103 -31.46 4.83 17.83
N SER A 104 -31.93 6.06 17.58
CA SER A 104 -31.05 7.13 17.08
C SER A 104 -29.92 7.46 18.06
N ILE A 105 -30.21 7.57 19.36
CA ILE A 105 -29.18 7.90 20.35
C ILE A 105 -28.23 6.72 20.57
N ASN A 106 -28.72 5.48 20.60
CA ASN A 106 -27.85 4.30 20.70
C ASN A 106 -26.92 4.16 19.49
N LEU A 107 -27.39 4.44 18.27
CA LEU A 107 -26.54 4.47 17.08
C LEU A 107 -25.46 5.55 17.17
N VAL A 108 -25.81 6.74 17.66
CA VAL A 108 -24.85 7.84 17.85
C VAL A 108 -23.81 7.46 18.91
N LEU A 109 -24.23 6.92 20.05
CA LEU A 109 -23.32 6.46 21.10
C LEU A 109 -22.38 5.35 20.61
N LEU A 110 -22.91 4.36 19.89
CA LEU A 110 -22.13 3.27 19.35
C LEU A 110 -21.11 3.76 18.31
N ASN A 111 -21.49 4.73 17.47
CA ASN A 111 -20.58 5.36 16.52
C ASN A 111 -19.47 6.18 17.20
N VAL A 112 -19.79 6.87 18.30
CA VAL A 112 -18.78 7.59 19.11
C VAL A 112 -17.79 6.61 19.73
N ILE A 113 -18.28 5.53 20.35
CA ILE A 113 -17.43 4.50 20.96
C ILE A 113 -16.55 3.84 19.90
N LEU A 114 -17.14 3.44 18.76
CA LEU A 114 -16.39 2.84 17.65
C LEU A 114 -15.32 3.80 17.12
N GLY A 115 -15.64 5.08 16.97
CA GLY A 115 -14.68 6.10 16.55
C GLY A 115 -13.46 6.18 17.47
N VAL A 116 -13.68 6.17 18.80
CA VAL A 116 -12.58 6.17 19.79
C VAL A 116 -11.76 4.88 19.73
N VAL A 117 -12.41 3.72 19.63
CA VAL A 117 -11.72 2.43 19.55
C VAL A 117 -10.86 2.35 18.29
N VAL A 118 -11.38 2.81 17.15
CA VAL A 118 -10.65 2.84 15.88
C VAL A 118 -9.46 3.80 15.96
N ASP A 119 -9.62 4.99 16.53
CA ASP A 119 -8.51 5.96 16.69
C ASP A 119 -7.35 5.37 17.51
N VAL A 120 -7.68 4.72 18.64
CA VAL A 120 -6.68 4.03 19.47
C VAL A 120 -6.00 2.91 18.70
N ALA A 121 -6.77 2.06 18.00
CA ALA A 121 -6.22 0.94 17.23
C ALA A 121 -5.27 1.41 16.12
N LEU A 122 -5.64 2.46 15.37
CA LEU A 122 -4.81 3.04 14.32
C LEU A 122 -3.53 3.64 14.89
N LYS A 123 -3.62 4.37 15.99
CA LYS A 123 -2.46 4.98 16.63
C LYS A 123 -1.46 3.94 17.14
N THR A 124 -1.93 2.87 17.78
CA THR A 124 -1.04 1.77 18.21
C THR A 124 -0.38 1.07 17.04
N SER A 125 -1.11 0.88 15.92
CA SER A 125 -0.53 0.29 14.70
C SER A 125 0.59 1.15 14.12
N GLU A 126 0.45 2.48 14.11
CA GLU A 126 1.49 3.38 13.60
C GLU A 126 2.71 3.39 14.53
N GLU A 127 2.49 3.45 15.84
CA GLU A 127 3.57 3.39 16.84
C GLU A 127 4.37 2.08 16.74
N ASP A 128 3.70 0.94 16.56
CA ASP A 128 4.35 -0.36 16.34
C ASP A 128 5.14 -0.39 15.02
N HIS A 129 4.61 0.20 13.94
CA HIS A 129 5.34 0.29 12.67
C HIS A 129 6.64 1.09 12.80
N GLN A 130 6.57 2.27 13.42
CA GLN A 130 7.75 3.11 13.66
C GLN A 130 8.76 2.44 14.59
N ALA A 131 8.29 1.78 15.65
CA ALA A 131 9.16 1.04 16.56
C ALA A 131 9.91 -0.10 15.84
N ARG A 132 9.22 -0.83 14.94
CA ARG A 132 9.85 -1.87 14.10
C ARG A 132 10.90 -1.31 13.15
N LEU A 133 10.64 -0.17 12.52
CA LEU A 133 11.63 0.50 11.64
C LEU A 133 12.88 0.91 12.42
N GLN A 134 12.69 1.53 13.59
CA GLN A 134 13.80 1.91 14.46
C GLN A 134 14.57 0.69 14.98
N GLN A 135 13.89 -0.40 15.31
CA GLN A 135 14.54 -1.63 15.71
C GLN A 135 15.42 -2.19 14.59
N LYS A 136 14.90 -2.27 13.36
CA LYS A 136 15.69 -2.70 12.19
C LYS A 136 16.93 -1.82 11.97
N GLN A 137 16.80 -0.50 12.13
CA GLN A 137 17.95 0.42 12.02
C GLN A 137 18.99 0.19 13.12
N ARG A 138 18.56 -0.10 14.36
CA ARG A 138 19.46 -0.43 15.46
C ARG A 138 20.17 -1.76 15.25
N ASP A 139 19.43 -2.78 14.81
CA ASP A 139 19.97 -4.10 14.50
C ASP A 139 20.99 -3.99 13.36
N PHE A 140 20.68 -3.20 12.32
CA PHE A 140 21.63 -2.89 11.24
C PHE A 140 22.88 -2.16 11.77
N GLY A 141 22.71 -1.12 12.59
CA GLY A 141 23.83 -0.37 13.15
C GLY A 141 24.75 -1.25 14.02
N ALA A 142 24.18 -2.12 14.85
CA ALA A 142 24.96 -3.06 15.66
C ALA A 142 25.70 -4.10 14.79
N ALA A 143 25.05 -4.65 13.77
CA ALA A 143 25.68 -5.57 12.83
C ALA A 143 26.77 -4.89 11.99
N ALA A 144 26.55 -3.63 11.58
CA ALA A 144 27.50 -2.81 10.85
C ALA A 144 28.79 -2.62 11.65
N GLU A 145 28.70 -2.25 12.93
CA GLU A 145 29.86 -2.12 13.80
C GLU A 145 30.63 -3.43 13.96
N GLN A 146 29.94 -4.57 14.07
CA GLN A 146 30.60 -5.89 14.12
C GLN A 146 31.34 -6.21 12.81
N LEU A 147 30.72 -5.96 11.66
CA LEU A 147 31.31 -6.18 10.35
C LEU A 147 32.50 -5.26 10.08
N LYS A 148 32.45 -3.99 10.52
CA LYS A 148 33.59 -3.07 10.43
C LYS A 148 34.80 -3.57 11.20
N ARG A 149 34.59 -4.06 12.43
CA ARG A 149 35.66 -4.65 13.24
C ARG A 149 36.31 -5.86 12.56
N LEU A 150 35.52 -6.69 11.87
CA LEU A 150 36.06 -7.81 11.09
C LEU A 150 36.89 -7.33 9.89
N CYS A 151 36.51 -6.23 9.25
CA CYS A 151 37.30 -5.65 8.16
C CYS A 151 38.66 -5.16 8.67
N GLU A 152 38.68 -4.44 9.79
CA GLU A 152 39.92 -3.97 10.42
C GLU A 152 40.87 -5.13 10.81
N GLU A 153 40.33 -6.31 11.15
CA GLU A 153 41.13 -7.49 11.48
C GLU A 153 41.70 -8.22 10.25
N MET A 154 41.06 -8.07 9.09
CA MET A 154 41.49 -8.71 7.83
C MET A 154 42.44 -7.82 7.02
N ASP A 155 42.26 -6.50 7.13
CA ASP A 155 43.10 -5.48 6.51
C ASP A 155 44.51 -5.53 7.13
N SER A 156 45.46 -6.11 6.39
CA SER A 156 46.81 -6.38 6.90
C SER A 156 47.74 -5.18 6.71
N ASP A 157 47.43 -4.30 5.75
CA ASP A 157 48.21 -3.11 5.45
C ASP A 157 47.65 -1.83 6.09
N GLY A 158 46.44 -1.90 6.64
CA GLY A 158 45.75 -0.79 7.30
C GLY A 158 45.34 0.31 6.33
N SER A 159 45.13 -0.03 5.06
CA SER A 159 44.76 0.92 4.00
C SER A 159 43.35 1.47 4.18
N GLY A 160 42.48 0.77 4.90
CA GLY A 160 41.05 1.08 5.02
C GLY A 160 40.20 0.42 3.92
N ASP A 161 40.83 -0.34 3.03
CA ASP A 161 40.22 -1.06 1.92
C ASP A 161 40.63 -2.53 1.98
N LEU A 162 39.71 -3.44 1.62
CA LEU A 162 39.99 -4.87 1.57
C LEU A 162 40.30 -5.29 0.13
N THR A 163 41.52 -5.76 -0.09
CA THR A 163 41.88 -6.41 -1.35
C THR A 163 41.27 -7.81 -1.45
N LYS A 164 41.19 -8.34 -2.65
CA LYS A 164 40.65 -9.68 -2.90
C LYS A 164 41.42 -10.76 -2.16
N GLU A 165 42.75 -10.63 -2.12
CA GLU A 165 43.64 -11.54 -1.42
C GLU A 165 43.40 -11.52 0.09
N GLU A 166 43.18 -10.34 0.67
CA GLU A 166 42.86 -10.18 2.09
C GLU A 166 41.48 -10.74 2.43
N LEU A 167 40.49 -10.58 1.54
CA LEU A 167 39.15 -11.14 1.72
C LEU A 167 39.16 -12.68 1.70
N ILE A 168 39.90 -13.28 0.75
CA ILE A 168 40.07 -14.75 0.65
C ILE A 168 40.90 -15.27 1.82
N GLY A 169 41.98 -14.57 2.20
CA GLY A 169 42.79 -14.88 3.37
C GLY A 169 41.98 -14.79 4.67
N GLY A 170 41.11 -13.79 4.78
CA GLY A 170 40.16 -13.60 5.87
C GLY A 170 39.19 -14.77 5.99
N PHE A 171 38.67 -15.29 4.87
CA PHE A 171 37.84 -16.50 4.87
C PHE A 171 38.58 -17.73 5.43
N ASP A 172 39.88 -17.86 5.14
CA ASP A 172 40.68 -18.99 5.59
C ASP A 172 41.13 -18.87 7.06
N VAL A 173 41.44 -17.66 7.52
CA VAL A 173 42.04 -17.39 8.84
C VAL A 173 41.00 -16.97 9.88
N ASN A 174 40.08 -16.05 9.55
CA ASN A 174 39.10 -15.53 10.48
C ASN A 174 37.87 -16.46 10.55
N LYS A 175 37.69 -17.11 11.71
CA LYS A 175 36.59 -18.05 11.92
C LYS A 175 35.22 -17.36 11.95
N GLU A 176 35.13 -16.20 12.58
CA GLU A 176 33.87 -15.44 12.72
C GLU A 176 33.37 -14.94 11.36
N PHE A 177 34.27 -14.37 10.55
CA PHE A 177 33.96 -13.96 9.17
C PHE A 177 33.46 -15.12 8.31
N ARG A 178 34.14 -16.28 8.37
CA ARG A 178 33.71 -17.48 7.64
C ARG A 178 32.35 -18.01 8.08
N GLU A 179 32.05 -18.00 9.38
CA GLU A 179 30.74 -18.42 9.89
C GLU A 179 29.61 -17.50 9.40
N ILE A 180 29.86 -16.18 9.31
CA ILE A 180 28.91 -15.21 8.77
C ILE A 180 28.63 -15.48 7.28
N LEU A 181 29.68 -15.69 6.48
CA LEU A 181 29.54 -15.99 5.05
C LEU A 181 28.85 -17.33 4.79
N MET A 182 29.19 -18.37 5.55
CA MET A 182 28.51 -19.66 5.47
C MET A 182 27.04 -19.58 5.86
N ALA A 183 26.66 -18.73 6.83
CA ALA A 183 25.27 -18.49 7.17
C ALA A 183 24.47 -17.81 6.04
N MET A 184 25.16 -17.21 5.06
CA MET A 184 24.59 -16.66 3.83
C MET A 184 24.75 -17.60 2.61
N ASP A 185 25.11 -18.87 2.85
CA ASP A 185 25.36 -19.89 1.81
C ASP A 185 26.49 -19.54 0.82
N VAL A 186 27.42 -18.69 1.24
CA VAL A 186 28.62 -18.34 0.45
C VAL A 186 29.74 -19.32 0.79
N LYS A 187 30.25 -20.02 -0.22
CA LYS A 187 31.38 -20.96 -0.09
C LYS A 187 32.67 -20.31 -0.58
N LYS A 188 33.79 -20.98 -0.30
CA LYS A 188 35.12 -20.53 -0.75
C LYS A 188 35.19 -20.34 -2.27
N ASP A 189 34.54 -21.23 -3.02
CA ASP A 189 34.49 -21.17 -4.49
C ASP A 189 33.68 -19.97 -5.01
N ASP A 190 32.82 -19.39 -4.17
CA ASP A 190 31.97 -18.24 -4.50
C ASP A 190 32.64 -16.89 -4.15
N MET A 191 33.82 -16.90 -3.53
CA MET A 191 34.51 -15.69 -3.07
C MET A 191 34.84 -14.71 -4.19
N ASP A 192 35.18 -15.22 -5.38
CA ASP A 192 35.38 -14.40 -6.57
C ASP A 192 34.12 -13.62 -6.94
N THR A 193 32.97 -14.30 -6.92
CA THR A 193 31.67 -13.70 -7.25
C THR A 193 31.24 -12.73 -6.16
N MET A 194 31.46 -13.09 -4.89
CA MET A 194 31.17 -12.24 -3.75
C MET A 194 31.96 -10.92 -3.81
N PHE A 195 33.26 -10.98 -4.10
CA PHE A 195 34.11 -9.78 -4.21
C PHE A 195 33.56 -8.82 -5.27
N CYS A 196 33.18 -9.32 -6.45
CA CYS A 196 32.58 -8.49 -7.51
C CYS A 196 31.24 -7.86 -7.13
N ILE A 197 30.49 -8.45 -6.20
CA ILE A 197 29.21 -7.87 -5.75
C ILE A 197 29.44 -6.83 -4.65
N LEU A 198 30.47 -7.02 -3.82
CA LEU A 198 30.86 -6.04 -2.80
C LEU A 198 31.54 -4.80 -3.39
N ASP A 199 32.37 -4.99 -4.42
CA ASP A 199 33.04 -3.91 -5.18
C ASP A 199 32.06 -3.26 -6.16
N ALA A 200 31.11 -2.49 -5.62
CA ALA A 200 30.04 -1.86 -6.39
C ALA A 200 30.57 -0.78 -7.35
N ASP A 201 31.69 -0.13 -7.01
CA ASP A 201 32.31 0.93 -7.81
C ASP A 201 33.36 0.41 -8.81
N ASN A 202 33.69 -0.89 -8.76
CA ASN A 202 34.73 -1.55 -9.56
C ASN A 202 36.10 -0.91 -9.38
N SER A 203 36.40 -0.42 -8.17
CA SER A 203 37.70 0.14 -7.81
C SER A 203 38.80 -0.94 -7.71
N GLY A 204 38.40 -2.20 -7.56
CA GLY A 204 39.31 -3.34 -7.35
C GLY A 204 39.71 -3.55 -5.88
N ALA A 205 39.11 -2.79 -4.97
CA ALA A 205 39.19 -2.96 -3.52
C ALA A 205 37.82 -2.66 -2.90
N VAL A 206 37.54 -3.14 -1.70
CA VAL A 206 36.24 -2.93 -1.05
C VAL A 206 36.46 -2.11 0.22
N ASN A 207 35.93 -0.89 0.26
CA ASN A 207 36.01 -0.10 1.49
C ASN A 207 35.08 -0.65 2.58
N TYR A 208 35.31 -0.28 3.84
CA TYR A 208 34.54 -0.83 4.96
C TYR A 208 33.04 -0.49 4.91
N ASP A 209 32.67 0.69 4.43
CA ASP A 209 31.27 1.11 4.32
C ASP A 209 30.54 0.36 3.18
N GLU A 210 31.23 0.09 2.07
CA GLU A 210 30.78 -0.77 0.97
C GLU A 210 30.61 -2.21 1.43
N PHE A 211 31.61 -2.75 2.12
CA PHE A 211 31.54 -4.09 2.69
C PHE A 211 30.29 -4.25 3.58
N VAL A 212 30.09 -3.34 4.54
CA VAL A 212 28.93 -3.37 5.44
C VAL A 212 27.61 -3.22 4.70
N THR A 213 27.55 -2.27 3.75
CA THR A 213 26.32 -1.95 3.04
C THR A 213 25.92 -3.07 2.09
N GLU A 214 26.84 -3.56 1.27
CA GLU A 214 26.59 -4.60 0.28
C GLU A 214 26.42 -5.98 0.93
N LEU A 215 27.17 -6.31 1.98
CA LEU A 215 26.97 -7.55 2.71
C LEU A 215 25.61 -7.55 3.45
N HIS A 216 25.21 -6.42 4.03
CA HIS A 216 23.87 -6.31 4.62
C HIS A 216 22.77 -6.36 3.56
N LYS A 217 22.98 -5.79 2.37
CA LYS A 217 22.07 -5.93 1.25
C LYS A 217 21.94 -7.42 0.86
N MET A 218 23.03 -8.16 0.70
CA MET A 218 22.97 -9.60 0.44
C MET A 218 22.18 -10.37 1.52
N LYS A 219 22.39 -10.04 2.80
CA LYS A 219 21.69 -10.71 3.91
C LYS A 219 20.20 -10.37 4.00
N THR A 220 19.81 -9.14 3.64
CA THR A 220 18.47 -8.59 3.90
C THR A 220 17.57 -8.61 2.68
N TYR A 221 18.14 -8.48 1.48
CA TYR A 221 17.39 -8.64 0.25
C TYR A 221 17.14 -10.13 0.05
N ASP A 222 15.96 -10.55 0.48
CA ASP A 222 15.41 -11.88 0.25
C ASP A 222 15.59 -12.25 -1.23
N ASN A 223 16.12 -13.46 -1.49
CA ASN A 223 16.35 -14.05 -2.82
C ASN A 223 15.19 -13.79 -3.81
N HIS A 224 13.98 -13.58 -3.30
CA HIS A 224 12.75 -13.21 -3.99
C HIS A 224 12.80 -11.89 -4.79
N THR A 225 13.43 -10.83 -4.26
CA THR A 225 13.52 -9.54 -4.98
C THR A 225 14.53 -9.61 -6.12
N LEU A 226 15.65 -10.31 -5.88
CA LEU A 226 16.67 -10.59 -6.89
C LEU A 226 16.16 -11.52 -7.99
N LEU A 227 15.41 -12.58 -7.64
CA LEU A 227 14.69 -13.42 -8.59
C LEU A 227 13.68 -12.63 -9.42
N MET A 228 13.02 -11.62 -8.85
CA MET A 228 12.06 -10.78 -9.58
C MET A 228 12.76 -9.88 -10.62
N PHE A 229 13.89 -9.28 -10.28
CA PHE A 229 14.68 -8.47 -11.23
C PHE A 229 15.39 -9.33 -12.28
N ILE A 230 15.94 -10.47 -11.89
CA ILE A 230 16.55 -11.44 -12.83
C ILE A 230 15.49 -11.96 -13.80
N LYS A 231 14.30 -12.33 -13.32
CA LYS A 231 13.17 -12.72 -14.18
C LYS A 231 12.80 -11.62 -15.17
N HIS A 232 12.72 -10.36 -14.71
CA HIS A 232 12.39 -9.24 -15.58
C HIS A 232 13.45 -9.00 -16.66
N HIS A 233 14.74 -9.02 -16.31
CA HIS A 233 15.82 -8.85 -17.27
C HIS A 233 15.93 -10.03 -18.25
N ILE A 234 15.69 -11.26 -17.80
CA ILE A 234 15.63 -12.44 -18.67
C ILE A 234 14.43 -12.37 -19.64
N GLU A 235 13.27 -11.89 -19.19
CA GLU A 235 12.09 -11.66 -20.06
C GLU A 235 12.36 -10.58 -21.13
N GLY A 236 13.03 -9.48 -20.75
CA GLY A 236 13.46 -8.44 -21.68
C GLY A 236 14.49 -8.94 -22.69
N PHE A 237 15.51 -9.68 -22.23
CA PHE A 237 16.54 -10.24 -23.10
C PHE A 237 15.96 -11.27 -24.09
N ARG A 238 14.96 -12.06 -23.65
CA ARG A 238 14.27 -13.02 -24.52
C ARG A 238 13.46 -12.34 -25.62
N GLN A 239 12.78 -11.22 -25.30
CA GLN A 239 12.06 -10.43 -26.31
C GLN A 239 12.99 -9.82 -27.35
N ASP A 240 14.12 -9.26 -26.92
CA ASP A 240 15.12 -8.71 -27.83
C ASP A 240 15.76 -9.79 -28.71
N TRP A 241 15.99 -10.97 -28.15
CA TRP A 241 16.48 -12.14 -28.88
C TRP A 241 15.47 -12.62 -29.93
N ASP A 242 14.18 -12.78 -29.59
CA ASP A 242 13.13 -13.19 -30.54
C ASP A 242 12.94 -12.18 -31.68
N ASN A 243 13.05 -10.88 -31.38
CA ASN A 243 13.00 -9.82 -32.38
C ASN A 243 14.19 -9.88 -33.36
N GLN A 244 15.41 -10.11 -32.87
CA GLN A 244 16.58 -10.20 -33.75
C GLN A 244 16.60 -11.49 -34.57
N VAL A 245 16.22 -12.62 -33.99
CA VAL A 245 16.16 -13.91 -34.70
C VAL A 245 15.05 -13.91 -35.76
N GLY A 246 13.92 -13.25 -35.51
CA GLY A 246 12.86 -13.04 -36.49
C GLY A 246 13.29 -12.18 -37.69
N VAL A 247 14.08 -11.12 -37.44
CA VAL A 247 14.64 -10.26 -38.50
C VAL A 247 15.66 -10.99 -39.37
N VAL A 248 16.46 -11.89 -38.78
CA VAL A 248 17.45 -12.70 -39.53
C VAL A 248 16.76 -13.78 -40.38
N HIS A 249 15.68 -14.41 -39.88
CA HIS A 249 14.89 -15.36 -40.68
C HIS A 249 14.08 -14.67 -41.80
N GLY A 250 13.55 -13.46 -41.55
CA GLY A 250 12.87 -12.66 -42.57
C GLY A 250 13.79 -12.20 -43.71
N ARG A 251 15.06 -11.88 -43.40
CA ARG A 251 16.08 -11.54 -44.40
C ARG A 251 16.51 -12.73 -45.27
N ARG A 252 16.44 -13.95 -44.75
CA ARG A 252 16.78 -15.16 -45.50
C ARG A 252 15.72 -15.49 -46.57
N HIS A 253 14.43 -15.25 -46.28
CA HIS A 253 13.35 -15.43 -47.27
C HIS A 253 13.29 -14.35 -48.36
N SER A 254 13.69 -13.12 -48.05
CA SER A 254 13.77 -12.02 -49.03
C SER A 254 14.98 -12.13 -49.96
N ASN A 255 16.10 -12.70 -49.48
CA ASN A 255 17.24 -13.03 -50.34
C ASN A 255 16.97 -14.22 -51.29
N ASP A 256 16.23 -15.24 -50.85
CA ASP A 256 15.90 -16.40 -51.69
C ASP A 256 14.89 -16.05 -52.81
N SER A 257 13.98 -15.11 -52.55
CA SER A 257 13.06 -14.58 -53.58
C SER A 257 13.76 -13.65 -54.58
N SER A 258 14.80 -12.92 -54.16
CA SER A 258 15.59 -12.03 -55.03
C SER A 258 16.61 -12.78 -55.91
N GLN A 259 17.13 -13.93 -55.46
CA GLN A 259 17.95 -14.80 -56.31
C GLN A 259 17.12 -15.55 -57.36
N ARG A 260 15.87 -15.93 -57.05
CA ARG A 260 14.96 -16.53 -58.03
C ARG A 260 14.50 -15.57 -59.13
N SER A 261 14.43 -14.26 -58.87
CA SER A 261 14.08 -13.27 -59.91
C SER A 261 15.26 -12.95 -60.82
N HIS A 262 16.49 -12.89 -60.31
CA HIS A 262 17.69 -12.65 -61.13
C HIS A 262 18.02 -13.80 -62.09
N HIS A 263 17.68 -15.04 -61.77
CA HIS A 263 17.89 -16.17 -62.70
C HIS A 263 16.81 -16.31 -63.78
N ARG A 264 15.72 -15.53 -63.73
CA ARG A 264 14.64 -15.59 -64.73
C ARG A 264 14.76 -14.57 -65.87
N HIS A 265 15.69 -13.61 -65.80
CA HIS A 265 15.89 -12.59 -66.84
C HIS A 265 17.12 -12.79 -67.73
N SER A 266 17.90 -13.86 -67.55
CA SER A 266 19.02 -14.19 -68.43
C SER A 266 18.65 -15.02 -69.67
N GLN A 267 17.37 -15.30 -69.92
CA GLN A 267 16.94 -16.03 -71.12
C GLN A 267 15.63 -15.49 -71.69
N GLN A 268 15.69 -14.43 -72.51
CA GLN A 268 14.79 -14.24 -73.66
C GLN A 268 15.20 -13.01 -74.51
N GLY A 269 15.46 -13.24 -75.81
CA GLY A 269 15.31 -12.22 -76.87
C GLY A 269 16.60 -11.55 -77.39
N HIS A 270 17.43 -12.20 -78.21
CA HIS A 270 17.44 -12.23 -79.70
C HIS A 270 17.88 -10.93 -80.44
N SER A 271 19.08 -11.03 -81.03
CA SER A 271 19.50 -10.67 -82.40
C SER A 271 18.74 -9.57 -83.19
N SER A 272 19.42 -8.45 -83.52
CA SER A 272 19.99 -8.19 -84.87
C SER A 272 20.15 -6.69 -85.22
N HIS A 273 21.27 -6.41 -85.90
CA HIS A 273 21.59 -5.34 -86.86
C HIS A 273 22.04 -3.89 -86.48
N HIS A 274 23.25 -3.61 -87.00
CA HIS A 274 23.76 -2.41 -87.70
C HIS A 274 24.05 -1.06 -87.01
N ARG A 275 25.37 -0.85 -86.82
CA ARG A 275 26.27 0.24 -87.31
C ARG A 275 25.95 1.74 -87.05
N LYS A 276 27.02 2.37 -86.50
CA LYS A 276 27.51 3.78 -86.61
C LYS A 276 26.74 4.82 -85.76
N ALA A 277 27.35 5.82 -85.12
CA ALA A 277 28.75 6.28 -84.99
C ALA A 277 28.82 7.35 -83.86
N PHE A 278 30.04 7.59 -83.35
CA PHE A 278 30.65 8.86 -82.84
C PHE A 278 29.76 9.82 -82.02
N GLY A 279 30.02 10.06 -80.72
CA GLY A 279 31.10 10.86 -80.13
C GLY A 279 30.40 12.01 -79.36
N ASP A 280 30.89 12.68 -78.32
CA ASP A 280 32.12 12.71 -77.55
C ASP A 280 31.76 13.40 -76.21
N GLU A 281 32.65 13.28 -75.22
CA GLU A 281 32.87 14.18 -74.08
C GLU A 281 31.79 14.59 -73.03
N SER A 282 32.25 14.45 -71.77
CA SER A 282 32.15 15.40 -70.64
C SER A 282 31.00 15.27 -69.61
N SER A 283 31.42 14.77 -68.43
CA SER A 283 30.94 15.00 -67.05
C SER A 283 30.88 16.50 -66.66
N PRO A 284 30.53 16.94 -65.41
CA PRO A 284 29.96 16.26 -64.22
C PRO A 284 28.93 17.09 -63.37
N GLY A 285 28.41 16.47 -62.28
CA GLY A 285 27.95 17.13 -61.03
C GLY A 285 26.44 17.47 -60.95
N SER A 286 25.75 17.57 -59.80
CA SER A 286 26.05 17.43 -58.36
C SER A 286 24.72 17.65 -57.56
N HIS A 287 24.64 17.16 -56.30
CA HIS A 287 23.80 17.67 -55.16
C HIS A 287 22.23 17.62 -55.26
N VAL A 288 21.33 17.61 -54.25
CA VAL A 288 21.27 17.70 -52.76
C VAL A 288 19.79 17.51 -52.27
N VAL A 289 19.59 16.76 -51.17
CA VAL A 289 18.76 16.98 -49.92
C VAL A 289 17.20 17.15 -49.85
N ALA A 290 16.63 16.47 -48.82
CA ALA A 290 15.48 16.69 -47.88
C ALA A 290 13.97 16.59 -48.29
N HIS A 291 13.10 15.96 -47.47
CA HIS A 291 12.40 16.50 -46.27
C HIS A 291 11.37 15.51 -45.63
N SER A 292 10.89 15.87 -44.44
CA SER A 292 10.03 15.23 -43.39
C SER A 292 8.50 15.28 -43.64
N GLN A 293 7.69 14.41 -42.99
CA GLN A 293 6.50 14.82 -42.19
C GLN A 293 5.75 13.70 -41.41
N VAL A 294 5.01 14.16 -40.40
CA VAL A 294 4.27 13.58 -39.25
C VAL A 294 2.84 13.15 -39.62
N ASN A 295 2.17 12.29 -38.82
CA ASN A 295 0.72 12.50 -38.56
C ASN A 295 0.13 11.86 -37.29
N ASP A 296 -0.89 12.56 -36.78
CA ASP A 296 -1.75 12.37 -35.61
C ASP A 296 -2.86 11.32 -35.79
N THR A 297 -3.24 10.63 -34.70
CA THR A 297 -4.65 10.47 -34.27
C THR A 297 -4.70 9.81 -32.89
N GLY A 298 -5.04 10.60 -31.86
CA GLY A 298 -5.32 10.13 -30.51
C GLY A 298 -6.79 9.71 -30.35
N THR A 299 -7.02 8.51 -29.80
CA THR A 299 -8.26 8.15 -29.08
C THR A 299 -8.02 6.90 -28.23
N THR A 300 -8.18 7.07 -26.92
CA THR A 300 -7.96 6.04 -25.89
C THR A 300 -9.25 5.21 -25.71
N LYS A 301 -9.19 3.90 -25.92
CA LYS A 301 -10.26 2.95 -25.56
C LYS A 301 -9.93 2.27 -24.22
N VAL A 302 -10.73 2.54 -23.20
CA VAL A 302 -10.71 1.86 -21.90
C VAL A 302 -11.50 0.55 -22.04
N LEU A 303 -10.85 -0.61 -21.89
CA LEU A 303 -11.50 -1.91 -21.83
C LEU A 303 -11.74 -2.29 -20.35
N SER A 304 -13.01 -2.33 -19.95
CA SER A 304 -13.47 -2.88 -18.67
C SER A 304 -13.55 -4.41 -18.75
N VAL A 305 -12.86 -5.10 -17.84
CA VAL A 305 -12.90 -6.56 -17.70
C VAL A 305 -13.89 -6.94 -16.59
N PRO A 306 -14.79 -7.94 -16.79
CA PRO A 306 -15.73 -8.37 -15.77
C PRO A 306 -15.07 -9.27 -14.71
N ILE A 307 -15.42 -9.06 -13.44
CA ILE A 307 -14.97 -9.84 -12.27
C ILE A 307 -15.76 -11.17 -12.24
N PRO A 308 -15.12 -12.35 -12.11
CA PRO A 308 -15.82 -13.60 -11.84
C PRO A 308 -16.19 -13.71 -10.35
N SER A 309 -17.45 -14.06 -10.10
CA SER A 309 -18.04 -14.34 -8.79
C SER A 309 -17.41 -15.55 -8.09
N LEU A 310 -16.96 -15.37 -6.85
CA LEU A 310 -16.61 -16.44 -5.90
C LEU A 310 -17.88 -17.22 -5.48
N PRO A 311 -17.85 -18.56 -5.41
CA PRO A 311 -18.91 -19.33 -4.76
C PRO A 311 -18.73 -19.29 -3.24
N LEU A 312 -19.81 -18.88 -2.55
CA LEU A 312 -20.02 -19.02 -1.12
C LEU A 312 -20.50 -20.45 -0.78
N SER A 313 -20.13 -20.89 0.42
CA SER A 313 -20.81 -21.87 1.29
C SER A 313 -20.46 -23.35 1.17
N ALA A 314 -19.86 -23.90 2.24
CA ALA A 314 -20.46 -24.95 3.08
C ALA A 314 -19.60 -25.29 4.32
N GLU A 315 -19.97 -24.75 5.48
CA GLU A 315 -20.02 -25.47 6.77
C GLU A 315 -21.53 -25.65 7.08
N PRO A 316 -22.02 -26.67 7.85
CA PRO A 316 -21.45 -27.12 9.13
C PRO A 316 -21.60 -28.62 9.49
N GLY A 317 -20.90 -29.05 10.55
CA GLY A 317 -21.15 -30.31 11.28
C GLY A 317 -20.25 -30.37 12.52
N THR A 318 -20.65 -29.78 13.66
CA THR A 318 -21.33 -30.46 14.78
C THR A 318 -20.76 -31.85 15.12
N GLN A 319 -19.85 -31.88 16.10
CA GLN A 319 -19.81 -32.86 17.19
C GLN A 319 -19.08 -32.26 18.39
#